data_AF-C0QDM9-F1
#
_entry.id   AF-C0QDM9-F1
#
_cell.length_a   1.000
_cell.length_b   1.000
_cell.length_c   1.000
_cell.angle_alpha   90.00
_cell.angle_beta   90.00
_cell.angle_gamma   90.00
#
_symmetry.space_group_name_H-M   'P 1'
#
loop_
_entity.id
_entity.type
_entity.pdbx_description
1 polymer ?
#
loop_
_entity_poly.entity_id
_entity_poly.type
_entity_poly.pdbx_seq_one_letter_code
_entity_poly.pdbx_strand_id
1 'polypeptide(L)'
;MPVIQNKGQLWAVIVVLFAPVTAPYFFIRANSESSLKKKIVLVTVFYLCFFIVCTGEFYLFSKEKAYLAMARHTPEERQMIQMSEELMASTIALDEAIKELESMSKVISKRTAIGEALSFIGIVQVKIIRNKNDVERFTSFIQYYKASLEKEGFRDFLFIEDFFINPIVTAYLKGLEEYLADFKSLLNYTFDNFEYIDAKSPLELKNYDAYYLNYRRSVDRYSLLCTQRIKFQRSLLEKHPGLERYLPTMIQTDFLKVWE
;
A
#
# COMPACT_ATOMS: atom_id res chain seq x y z
N MET A 1 -20.30 -20.01 -24.27
CA MET A 1 -19.78 -18.65 -24.55
C MET A 1 -20.93 -17.66 -24.41
N PRO A 2 -21.00 -16.84 -23.35
CA PRO A 2 -21.87 -15.68 -23.38
C PRO A 2 -21.13 -14.55 -24.08
N VAL A 3 -21.66 -14.10 -25.21
CA VAL A 3 -21.31 -12.82 -25.83
C VAL A 3 -21.86 -11.75 -24.89
N ILE A 4 -21.02 -11.19 -24.02
CA ILE A 4 -21.35 -9.96 -23.32
C ILE A 4 -21.26 -8.85 -24.37
N GLN A 5 -22.38 -8.57 -25.04
CA GLN A 5 -22.58 -7.33 -25.78
C GLN A 5 -22.45 -6.18 -24.77
N ASN A 6 -21.25 -5.60 -24.73
CA ASN A 6 -20.92 -4.50 -23.86
C ASN A 6 -21.60 -3.23 -24.43
N LYS A 7 -22.83 -2.94 -23.96
CA LYS A 7 -23.61 -1.74 -24.36
C LYS A 7 -22.86 -0.42 -24.19
N GLY A 8 -21.76 -0.40 -23.41
CA GLY A 8 -20.87 0.76 -23.26
C GLY A 8 -19.94 1.05 -24.45
N GLN A 9 -19.72 0.10 -25.38
CA GLN A 9 -18.81 0.29 -26.53
C GLN A 9 -19.45 1.13 -27.66
N LEU A 10 -20.77 1.12 -27.79
CA LEU A 10 -21.46 1.78 -28.90
C LEU A 10 -21.33 3.31 -28.85
N TRP A 11 -21.38 3.91 -27.65
CA TRP A 11 -21.23 5.36 -27.48
C TRP A 11 -19.81 5.84 -27.76
N ALA A 12 -18.80 5.07 -27.35
CA ALA A 12 -17.40 5.41 -27.58
C ALA A 12 -17.04 5.32 -29.07
N VAL A 13 -17.52 4.29 -29.76
CA VAL A 13 -17.40 4.13 -31.23
C VAL A 13 -18.07 5.28 -31.98
N ILE A 14 -19.26 5.72 -31.55
CA ILE A 14 -19.94 6.89 -32.13
C ILE A 14 -19.07 8.14 -31.94
N VAL A 15 -18.53 8.40 -30.75
CA VAL A 15 -17.71 9.59 -30.51
C VAL A 15 -16.41 9.58 -31.31
N VAL A 16 -15.74 8.43 -31.43
CA VAL A 16 -14.50 8.28 -32.24
C VAL A 16 -14.79 8.42 -33.74
N LEU A 17 -15.92 7.89 -34.24
CA LEU A 17 -16.33 8.03 -35.65
C LEU A 17 -16.79 9.45 -36.01
N PHE A 18 -17.36 10.20 -35.07
CA PHE A 18 -17.79 11.59 -35.28
C PHE A 18 -16.72 12.64 -34.95
N ALA A 19 -15.61 12.26 -34.30
CA ALA A 19 -14.47 13.15 -34.02
C ALA A 19 -13.83 13.78 -35.29
N PRO A 20 -13.66 13.07 -36.43
CA PRO A 20 -13.16 13.65 -37.68
C PRO A 20 -14.13 14.65 -38.33
N VAL A 21 -15.42 14.62 -37.94
CA VAL A 21 -16.47 15.52 -38.46
C VAL A 21 -16.65 16.73 -37.55
N THR A 22 -16.51 16.56 -36.23
CA THR A 22 -16.66 17.63 -35.25
C THR A 22 -15.38 18.45 -35.05
N ALA A 23 -14.18 17.85 -35.16
CA ALA A 23 -12.91 18.56 -35.04
C ALA A 23 -12.76 19.69 -36.08
N PRO A 24 -13.00 19.47 -37.40
CA PRO A 24 -12.97 20.56 -38.38
C PRO A 24 -13.97 21.67 -38.07
N TYR A 25 -15.16 21.33 -37.57
CA TYR A 25 -16.17 22.30 -37.18
C TYR A 25 -15.71 23.21 -36.03
N PHE A 26 -15.08 22.66 -34.98
CA PHE A 26 -14.53 23.46 -33.89
C PHE A 26 -13.39 24.38 -34.35
N PHE A 27 -12.50 23.90 -35.23
CA PHE A 27 -11.40 24.72 -35.76
C PHE A 27 -11.88 25.79 -36.75
N ILE A 28 -12.82 25.47 -37.64
CA ILE A 28 -13.40 26.43 -38.60
C ILE A 28 -14.19 27.51 -37.85
N ARG A 29 -15.02 27.13 -36.87
CA ARG A 29 -15.82 28.06 -36.08
C ARG A 29 -14.96 28.91 -35.14
N ALA A 30 -13.93 28.33 -34.53
CA ALA A 30 -12.95 29.10 -33.77
C ALA A 30 -12.19 30.10 -34.66
N ASN A 31 -11.89 29.75 -35.91
CA ASN A 31 -11.21 30.67 -36.83
C ASN A 31 -12.13 31.78 -37.37
N SER A 32 -13.44 31.54 -37.50
CA SER A 32 -14.40 32.56 -37.96
C SER A 32 -14.84 33.55 -36.88
N GLU A 33 -14.63 33.25 -35.60
CA GLU A 33 -15.04 34.12 -34.50
C GLU A 33 -14.08 35.32 -34.36
N SER A 34 -14.56 36.55 -34.15
CA SER A 34 -13.68 37.73 -33.98
C SER A 34 -13.16 37.91 -32.54
N SER A 35 -13.86 37.32 -31.56
CA SER A 35 -13.55 37.46 -30.13
C SER A 35 -12.60 36.36 -29.66
N LEU A 36 -11.39 36.75 -29.24
CA LEU A 36 -10.36 35.86 -28.69
C LEU A 36 -10.88 34.96 -27.55
N LYS A 37 -11.74 35.51 -26.67
CA LYS A 37 -12.31 34.77 -25.52
C LYS A 37 -13.16 33.58 -25.97
N LYS A 38 -13.99 33.76 -27.01
CA LYS A 38 -14.83 32.69 -27.54
C LYS A 38 -14.03 31.61 -28.27
N LYS A 39 -12.95 32.00 -28.97
CA LYS A 39 -12.00 31.05 -29.57
C LYS A 39 -11.38 30.15 -28.51
N ILE A 40 -10.89 30.75 -27.43
CA ILE A 40 -10.29 30.02 -26.31
C ILE A 40 -11.32 29.05 -25.72
N VAL A 41 -12.54 29.50 -25.45
CA VAL A 41 -13.61 28.62 -24.92
C VAL A 41 -13.89 27.43 -25.83
N LEU A 42 -14.04 27.64 -27.14
CA LEU A 42 -14.31 26.56 -28.10
C LEU A 42 -13.16 25.54 -28.16
N VAL A 43 -11.91 26.02 -28.17
CA VAL A 43 -10.72 25.16 -28.18
C VAL A 43 -10.57 24.39 -26.86
N THR A 44 -10.83 25.03 -25.71
CA THR A 44 -10.78 24.38 -24.40
C THR A 44 -11.84 23.29 -24.28
N VAL A 45 -13.07 23.53 -24.74
CA VAL A 45 -14.14 22.51 -24.75
C VAL A 45 -13.75 21.32 -25.63
N PHE A 46 -13.18 21.57 -26.80
CA PHE A 46 -12.69 20.51 -27.68
C PHE A 46 -11.63 19.65 -27.00
N TYR A 47 -10.58 20.27 -26.42
CA TYR A 47 -9.54 19.52 -25.73
C TYR A 47 -10.07 18.75 -24.53
N LEU A 48 -10.98 19.33 -23.74
CA LEU A 48 -11.62 18.65 -22.60
C LEU A 48 -12.33 17.37 -23.06
N CYS A 49 -13.16 17.47 -24.10
CA CYS A 49 -13.86 16.32 -24.67
C CYS A 49 -12.87 15.28 -25.23
N PHE A 50 -11.84 15.72 -25.95
CA PHE A 50 -10.80 14.85 -26.49
C PHE A 50 -10.08 14.08 -25.38
N PHE A 51 -9.67 14.75 -24.30
CA PHE A 51 -9.02 14.11 -23.16
C PHE A 51 -9.94 13.09 -22.47
N ILE A 52 -11.22 13.41 -22.27
CA ILE A 52 -12.18 12.47 -21.67
C ILE A 52 -12.32 11.20 -22.53
N VAL A 53 -12.41 11.34 -23.86
CA VAL A 53 -12.55 10.19 -24.77
C VAL A 53 -11.27 9.37 -24.80
N CYS A 54 -10.11 10.01 -24.97
CA CYS A 54 -8.82 9.31 -25.00
C CYS A 54 -8.53 8.58 -23.68
N THR A 55 -8.83 9.19 -22.54
CA THR A 55 -8.65 8.54 -21.24
C THR A 55 -9.62 7.37 -21.03
N GLY A 56 -10.88 7.52 -21.47
CA GLY A 56 -11.86 6.43 -21.44
C GLY A 56 -11.48 5.24 -22.32
N GLU A 57 -11.07 5.48 -23.56
CA GLU A 57 -10.60 4.44 -24.49
C GLU A 57 -9.33 3.76 -23.98
N PHE A 58 -8.36 4.54 -23.49
CA PHE A 58 -7.14 3.99 -22.91
C PHE A 58 -7.45 3.11 -21.69
N TYR A 59 -8.39 3.53 -20.83
CA TYR A 59 -8.85 2.74 -19.70
C TYR A 59 -9.51 1.42 -20.12
N LEU A 60 -10.41 1.47 -21.11
CA LEU A 60 -11.08 0.27 -21.64
C LEU A 60 -10.08 -0.69 -22.29
N PHE A 61 -9.18 -0.17 -23.13
CA PHE A 61 -8.12 -0.94 -23.77
C PHE A 61 -7.19 -1.59 -22.74
N SER A 62 -6.80 -0.85 -21.70
CA SER A 62 -5.98 -1.37 -20.60
C SER A 62 -6.70 -2.53 -19.88
N LYS A 63 -7.99 -2.37 -19.60
CA LYS A 63 -8.82 -3.41 -18.96
C LYS A 63 -8.97 -4.66 -19.84
N GLU A 64 -9.19 -4.49 -21.14
CA GLU A 64 -9.30 -5.60 -22.08
C GLU A 64 -7.97 -6.34 -22.25
N LYS A 65 -6.86 -5.61 -22.33
CA LYS A 65 -5.51 -6.19 -22.35
C LYS A 65 -5.21 -6.98 -21.07
N ALA A 66 -5.58 -6.45 -19.90
CA ALA A 66 -5.44 -7.15 -18.63
C ALA A 66 -6.34 -8.40 -18.57
N TYR A 67 -7.58 -8.31 -19.05
CA TYR A 67 -8.49 -9.46 -19.15
C TYR A 67 -7.94 -10.55 -20.06
N LEU A 68 -7.40 -10.20 -21.23
CA LEU A 68 -6.79 -11.14 -22.16
C LEU A 68 -5.50 -11.75 -21.64
N ALA A 69 -4.71 -11.01 -20.84
CA ALA A 69 -3.56 -11.55 -20.13
C ALA A 69 -4.00 -12.56 -19.07
N MET A 70 -5.02 -12.24 -18.28
CA MET A 70 -5.60 -13.12 -17.26
C MET A 70 -6.34 -14.33 -17.85
N ALA A 71 -6.94 -14.22 -19.03
CA ALA A 71 -7.69 -15.31 -19.67
C ALA A 71 -6.81 -16.48 -20.13
N ARG A 72 -5.49 -16.27 -20.21
CA ARG A 72 -4.51 -17.33 -20.52
C ARG A 72 -4.15 -18.18 -19.31
N HIS A 73 -4.55 -17.75 -18.12
CA HIS A 73 -4.25 -18.40 -16.86
C HIS A 73 -5.38 -19.32 -16.41
N THR A 74 -5.04 -20.42 -15.74
CA THR A 74 -6.02 -21.30 -15.09
C THR A 74 -6.79 -20.52 -14.00
N PRO A 75 -8.00 -20.97 -13.60
CA PRO A 75 -8.70 -20.38 -12.45
C PRO A 75 -7.82 -20.25 -11.20
N GLU A 76 -7.02 -21.26 -10.92
CA GLU A 76 -6.10 -21.36 -9.79
C GLU A 76 -4.98 -20.31 -9.90
N GLU A 77 -4.38 -20.17 -11.08
CA GLU A 77 -3.36 -19.16 -11.36
C GLU A 77 -3.88 -17.73 -11.17
N ARG A 78 -5.10 -17.45 -11.65
CA ARG A 78 -5.72 -16.14 -11.47
C ARG A 78 -5.96 -15.82 -10.01
N GLN A 79 -6.44 -16.80 -9.24
CA GLN A 79 -6.66 -16.63 -7.81
C GLN A 79 -5.34 -16.39 -7.06
N MET A 80 -4.28 -17.12 -7.41
CA MET A 80 -2.94 -16.91 -6.87
C MET A 80 -2.40 -15.52 -7.16
N ILE A 81 -2.49 -15.04 -8.41
CA ILE A 81 -2.03 -13.70 -8.78
C ILE A 81 -2.80 -12.65 -7.98
N GLN A 82 -4.13 -12.77 -7.91
CA GLN A 82 -4.95 -11.85 -7.12
C GLN A 82 -4.55 -11.84 -5.64
N MET A 83 -4.32 -13.01 -5.04
CA MET A 83 -3.93 -13.11 -3.63
C MET A 83 -2.53 -12.54 -3.38
N SER A 84 -1.60 -12.69 -4.33
CA SER A 84 -0.29 -12.04 -4.27
C SER A 84 -0.41 -10.52 -4.35
N GLU A 85 -1.29 -9.99 -5.20
CA GLU A 85 -1.56 -8.55 -5.30
C GLU A 85 -2.20 -7.99 -4.03
N GLU A 86 -3.18 -8.71 -3.46
CA GLU A 86 -3.82 -8.36 -2.19
C GLU A 86 -2.81 -8.32 -1.04
N LEU A 87 -1.94 -9.33 -0.95
CA LEU A 87 -0.87 -9.42 0.05
C LEU A 87 0.16 -8.30 -0.11
N MET A 88 0.59 -8.02 -1.33
CA MET A 88 1.51 -6.91 -1.59
C MET A 88 0.87 -5.57 -1.19
N ALA A 89 -0.39 -5.34 -1.57
CA ALA A 89 -1.10 -4.12 -1.23
C ALA A 89 -1.28 -3.92 0.28
N SER A 90 -1.63 -4.99 1.02
CA SER A 90 -1.76 -4.89 2.47
C SER A 90 -0.41 -4.71 3.17
N THR A 91 0.66 -5.30 2.63
CA THR A 91 2.01 -5.11 3.16
C THR A 91 2.46 -3.66 2.97
N ILE A 92 2.32 -3.09 1.77
CA ILE A 92 2.61 -1.68 1.49
C ILE A 92 1.79 -0.76 2.40
N ALA A 93 0.49 -1.03 2.55
CA ALA A 93 -0.38 -0.19 3.37
C ALA A 93 -0.04 -0.24 4.87
N LEU A 94 0.50 -1.36 5.36
CA LEU A 94 1.04 -1.48 6.72
C LEU A 94 2.34 -0.68 6.86
N ASP A 95 3.25 -0.89 5.93
CA ASP A 95 4.54 -0.23 5.82
C ASP A 95 4.44 1.31 5.77
N GLU A 96 3.48 1.85 5.01
CA GLU A 96 3.15 3.29 4.99
C GLU A 96 2.61 3.80 6.33
N ALA A 97 1.75 3.02 6.99
CA ALA A 97 1.21 3.41 8.29
C ALA A 97 2.28 3.39 9.39
N ILE A 98 3.27 2.50 9.30
CA ILE A 98 4.42 2.50 10.22
C ILE A 98 5.23 3.78 10.04
N LYS A 99 5.52 4.20 8.80
CA LYS A 99 6.20 5.47 8.51
C LYS A 99 5.43 6.68 9.05
N GLU A 100 4.11 6.69 8.89
CA GLU A 100 3.27 7.76 9.41
C GLU A 100 3.32 7.80 10.94
N LEU A 101 3.21 6.64 11.61
CA LEU A 101 3.34 6.53 13.06
C LEU A 101 4.70 7.04 13.56
N GLU A 102 5.78 6.75 12.84
CA GLU A 102 7.12 7.27 13.14
C GLU A 102 7.14 8.80 13.13
N SER A 103 6.51 9.43 12.13
CA SER A 103 6.44 10.88 12.02
C SER A 103 5.67 11.53 13.18
N MET A 104 4.58 10.89 13.63
CA MET A 104 3.77 11.35 14.76
C MET A 104 4.50 11.20 16.10
N SER A 105 5.29 10.13 16.26
CA SER A 105 6.01 9.83 17.50
C SER A 105 7.03 10.90 17.91
N LYS A 106 7.49 11.73 16.97
CA LYS A 106 8.46 12.81 17.19
C LYS A 106 7.83 14.09 17.77
N VAL A 107 6.50 14.21 17.81
CA VAL A 107 5.78 15.49 18.07
C VAL A 107 5.01 15.48 19.41
N ILE A 108 5.32 14.54 20.32
CA ILE A 108 4.51 14.30 21.51
C ILE A 108 4.86 15.25 22.67
N SER A 109 4.45 16.51 22.56
CA SER A 109 4.57 17.51 23.63
C SER A 109 3.21 18.00 24.15
N LYS A 110 2.10 17.49 23.60
CA LYS A 110 0.74 17.92 23.94
C LYS A 110 -0.18 16.72 24.17
N ARG A 111 -1.08 16.83 25.14
CA ARG A 111 -2.09 15.80 25.45
C ARG A 111 -2.96 15.42 24.24
N THR A 112 -3.31 16.40 23.40
CA THR A 112 -4.07 16.15 22.16
C THR A 112 -3.28 15.28 21.17
N ALA A 113 -1.99 15.56 20.98
CA ALA A 113 -1.11 14.78 20.13
C ALA A 113 -0.92 13.34 20.64
N ILE A 114 -0.91 13.14 21.97
CA ILE A 114 -0.90 11.80 22.57
C ILE A 114 -2.19 11.04 22.20
N GLY A 115 -3.35 11.69 22.29
CA GLY A 115 -4.63 11.10 21.91
C GLY A 115 -4.71 10.74 20.43
N GLU A 116 -4.21 11.61 19.56
CA GLU A 116 -4.09 11.36 18.12
C GLU A 116 -3.18 10.15 17.82
N ALA A 117 -2.01 10.07 18.47
CA ALA A 117 -1.11 8.94 18.33
C ALA A 117 -1.73 7.62 18.83
N LEU A 118 -2.45 7.63 19.96
CA LEU A 118 -3.18 6.47 20.48
C LEU A 118 -4.24 5.96 19.49
N SER A 119 -5.00 6.87 18.90
CA SER A 119 -5.98 6.54 17.85
C SER A 119 -5.30 5.93 16.63
N PHE A 120 -4.19 6.53 16.19
CA PHE A 120 -3.45 6.08 15.03
C PHE A 120 -2.79 4.70 15.24
N ILE A 121 -2.30 4.39 16.44
CA ILE A 121 -1.84 3.02 16.79
C ILE A 121 -2.94 2.00 16.54
N GLY A 122 -4.20 2.32 16.85
CA GLY A 122 -5.34 1.45 16.55
C GLY A 122 -5.49 1.15 15.05
N ILE A 123 -5.27 2.16 14.19
CA ILE A 123 -5.28 2.00 12.73
C ILE A 123 -4.14 1.06 12.27
N VAL A 124 -2.94 1.22 12.84
CA VAL A 124 -1.79 0.35 12.52
C VAL A 124 -2.09 -1.09 12.95
N GLN A 125 -2.67 -1.32 14.12
CA GLN A 125 -3.05 -2.66 14.60
C GLN A 125 -4.04 -3.36 13.66
N VAL A 126 -5.04 -2.64 13.14
CA VAL A 126 -5.97 -3.17 12.13
C VAL A 126 -5.23 -3.59 10.85
N LYS A 127 -4.25 -2.79 10.40
CA LYS A 127 -3.43 -3.11 9.22
C LYS A 127 -2.55 -4.33 9.44
N ILE A 128 -1.99 -4.52 10.64
CA ILE A 128 -1.24 -5.73 11.01
C ILE A 128 -2.14 -6.97 10.90
N ILE A 129 -3.34 -6.93 11.49
CA ILE A 129 -4.29 -8.04 11.45
C ILE A 129 -4.65 -8.37 9.99
N ARG A 130 -4.97 -7.37 9.18
CA ARG A 130 -5.26 -7.55 7.76
C ARG A 130 -4.09 -8.21 7.02
N ASN A 131 -2.88 -7.70 7.20
CA ASN A 131 -1.70 -8.24 6.55
C ASN A 131 -1.43 -9.70 6.97
N LYS A 132 -1.56 -10.03 8.25
CA LYS A 132 -1.45 -11.41 8.74
C LYS A 132 -2.48 -12.34 8.10
N ASN A 133 -3.73 -11.91 7.99
CA ASN A 133 -4.78 -12.69 7.34
C ASN A 133 -4.49 -12.90 5.85
N ASP A 134 -3.98 -11.89 5.15
CA ASP A 134 -3.61 -12.01 3.74
C ASP A 134 -2.41 -12.96 3.56
N VAL A 135 -1.42 -12.90 4.46
CA VAL A 135 -0.29 -13.85 4.50
C VAL A 135 -0.81 -15.28 4.71
N GLU A 136 -1.63 -15.52 5.73
CA GLU A 136 -2.17 -16.85 6.04
C GLU A 136 -3.00 -17.41 4.91
N ARG A 137 -3.86 -16.59 4.30
CA ARG A 137 -4.67 -16.99 3.15
C ARG A 137 -3.78 -17.36 1.96
N PHE A 138 -2.76 -16.55 1.66
CA PHE A 138 -1.80 -16.79 0.60
C PHE A 138 -1.00 -18.08 0.82
N THR A 139 -0.38 -18.24 1.98
CA THR A 139 0.44 -19.42 2.29
C THR A 139 -0.39 -20.70 2.28
N SER A 140 -1.61 -20.67 2.85
CA SER A 140 -2.53 -21.81 2.82
C SER A 140 -2.91 -22.22 1.39
N PHE A 141 -3.15 -21.23 0.51
CA PHE A 141 -3.46 -21.50 -0.90
C PHE A 141 -2.27 -22.13 -1.63
N ILE A 142 -1.07 -21.57 -1.46
CA ILE A 142 0.15 -22.10 -2.09
C ILE A 142 0.42 -23.53 -1.61
N GLN A 143 0.29 -23.80 -0.30
CA GLN A 143 0.49 -25.14 0.25
C GLN A 143 -0.50 -26.16 -0.31
N TYR A 144 -1.78 -25.77 -0.43
CA TYR A 144 -2.82 -26.64 -0.97
C TYR A 144 -2.58 -26.98 -2.45
N TYR A 145 -2.14 -26.00 -3.25
CA TYR A 145 -1.93 -26.17 -4.70
C TYR A 145 -0.47 -26.43 -5.11
N LYS A 146 0.45 -26.64 -4.17
CA LYS A 146 1.90 -26.70 -4.39
C LYS A 146 2.31 -27.59 -5.56
N ALA A 147 1.83 -28.83 -5.60
CA ALA A 147 2.18 -29.78 -6.65
C ALA A 147 1.72 -29.34 -8.06
N SER A 148 0.58 -28.65 -8.16
CA SER A 148 0.09 -28.10 -9.43
C SER A 148 0.97 -26.93 -9.89
N LEU A 149 1.26 -26.01 -8.96
CA LEU A 149 2.07 -24.82 -9.21
C LEU A 149 3.51 -25.17 -9.64
N GLU A 150 4.10 -26.20 -9.02
CA GLU A 150 5.44 -26.70 -9.41
C GLU A 150 5.46 -27.25 -10.84
N LYS A 151 4.41 -27.96 -11.25
CA LYS A 151 4.28 -28.55 -12.59
C LYS A 151 4.06 -27.50 -13.66
N GLU A 152 3.33 -26.44 -13.34
CA GLU A 152 2.97 -25.35 -14.26
C GLU A 152 4.03 -24.24 -14.34
N GLY A 153 5.10 -24.33 -13.54
CA GLY A 153 6.24 -23.42 -13.62
C GLY A 153 6.11 -22.15 -12.75
N PHE A 154 5.16 -22.10 -11.82
CA PHE A 154 4.91 -20.96 -10.92
C PHE A 154 5.83 -20.95 -9.68
N ARG A 155 7.10 -21.31 -9.86
CA ARG A 155 8.06 -21.43 -8.76
C ARG A 155 8.31 -20.11 -8.03
N ASP A 156 8.15 -18.98 -8.71
CA ASP A 156 8.28 -17.64 -8.11
C ASP A 156 7.36 -17.47 -6.89
N PHE A 157 6.14 -17.99 -6.95
CA PHE A 157 5.17 -17.85 -5.84
C PHE A 157 5.50 -18.73 -4.63
N LEU A 158 6.24 -19.83 -4.84
CA LEU A 158 6.78 -20.64 -3.74
C LEU A 158 7.84 -19.86 -2.97
N PHE A 159 8.67 -19.06 -3.65
CA PHE A 159 9.63 -18.19 -2.98
C PHE A 159 8.98 -17.03 -2.22
N ILE A 160 7.81 -16.56 -2.69
CA ILE A 160 7.00 -15.58 -1.95
C ILE A 160 6.46 -16.22 -0.67
N GLU A 161 5.93 -17.44 -0.74
CA GLU A 161 5.52 -18.20 0.45
C GLU A 161 6.70 -18.34 1.43
N ASP A 162 7.84 -18.82 0.96
CA ASP A 162 9.07 -19.02 1.74
C ASP A 162 9.52 -17.73 2.44
N PHE A 163 9.34 -16.57 1.79
CA PHE A 163 9.61 -15.27 2.39
C PHE A 163 8.71 -15.01 3.60
N PHE A 164 7.39 -15.15 3.45
CA PHE A 164 6.44 -14.78 4.51
C PHE A 164 6.41 -15.77 5.67
N ILE A 165 6.70 -17.05 5.45
CA ILE A 165 6.82 -18.05 6.53
C ILE A 165 8.19 -18.01 7.22
N ASN A 166 9.14 -17.24 6.69
CA ASN A 166 10.49 -17.21 7.21
C ASN A 166 10.52 -16.75 8.69
N PRO A 167 11.31 -17.39 9.57
CA PRO A 167 11.47 -16.96 10.96
C PRO A 167 11.86 -15.49 11.14
N ILE A 168 12.62 -14.92 10.20
CA ILE A 168 13.02 -13.50 10.24
C ILE A 168 11.81 -12.59 10.03
N VAL A 169 10.95 -12.91 9.06
CA VAL A 169 9.77 -12.11 8.72
C VAL A 169 8.69 -12.24 9.79
N THR A 170 8.47 -13.46 10.30
CA THR A 170 7.54 -13.71 11.40
C THR A 170 8.00 -13.03 12.70
N ALA A 171 9.30 -13.08 13.02
CA ALA A 171 9.86 -12.35 14.16
C ALA A 171 9.72 -10.84 14.01
N TYR A 172 9.91 -10.30 12.80
CA TYR A 172 9.69 -8.88 12.49
C TYR A 172 8.26 -8.43 12.79
N LEU A 173 7.25 -9.16 12.31
CA LEU A 173 5.84 -8.83 12.58
C LEU A 173 5.51 -8.91 14.07
N LYS A 174 6.03 -9.90 14.78
CA LYS A 174 5.87 -10.01 16.24
C LYS A 174 6.54 -8.86 16.97
N GLY A 175 7.74 -8.46 16.55
CA GLY A 175 8.46 -7.33 17.12
C GLY A 175 7.71 -6.00 16.95
N LEU A 176 7.02 -5.82 15.81
CA LEU A 176 6.15 -4.67 15.58
C LEU A 176 4.99 -4.62 16.58
N GLU A 177 4.34 -5.75 16.84
CA GLU A 177 3.24 -5.82 17.81
C GLU A 177 3.70 -5.50 19.24
N GLU A 178 4.84 -6.04 19.64
CA GLU A 178 5.45 -5.76 20.95
C GLU A 178 5.82 -4.28 21.09
N TYR A 179 6.43 -3.68 20.05
CA TYR A 179 6.69 -2.24 19.98
C TYR A 179 5.41 -1.41 20.15
N LEU A 180 4.34 -1.74 19.42
CA LEU A 180 3.08 -0.98 19.51
C LEU A 180 2.43 -1.13 20.88
N ALA A 181 2.54 -2.29 21.51
CA ALA A 181 2.00 -2.53 22.85
C ALA A 181 2.72 -1.68 23.91
N ASP A 182 4.05 -1.64 23.87
CA ASP A 182 4.84 -0.81 24.80
C ASP A 182 4.64 0.68 24.52
N PHE A 183 4.58 1.08 23.25
CA PHE A 183 4.32 2.48 22.89
C PHE A 183 2.94 2.93 23.37
N LYS A 184 1.91 2.12 23.15
CA LYS A 184 0.56 2.38 23.65
C LYS A 184 0.54 2.48 25.18
N SER A 185 1.28 1.63 25.88
CA SER A 185 1.36 1.64 27.34
C SER A 185 1.99 2.96 27.85
N LEU A 186 3.10 3.39 27.23
CA LEU A 186 3.72 4.69 27.51
C LEU A 186 2.74 5.85 27.26
N LEU A 187 2.07 5.84 26.11
CA LEU A 187 1.15 6.93 25.74
C LEU A 187 -0.07 6.99 26.66
N ASN A 188 -0.68 5.86 27.01
CA ASN A 188 -1.78 5.82 27.97
C ASN A 188 -1.34 6.39 29.32
N TYR A 189 -0.20 5.94 29.84
CA TYR A 189 0.32 6.45 31.11
C TYR A 189 0.57 7.97 31.06
N THR A 190 1.17 8.44 29.96
CA THR A 190 1.47 9.86 29.76
C THR A 190 0.20 10.68 29.58
N PHE A 191 -0.84 10.14 28.94
CA PHE A 191 -2.12 10.80 28.74
C PHE A 191 -2.89 10.97 30.05
N ASP A 192 -2.90 9.93 30.88
CA ASP A 192 -3.64 9.90 32.14
C ASP A 192 -2.96 10.77 33.21
N ASN A 193 -1.63 10.83 33.21
CA ASN A 193 -0.83 11.56 34.20
C ASN A 193 -0.19 12.84 33.66
N PHE A 194 -0.68 13.35 32.52
CA PHE A 194 -0.05 14.45 31.77
C PHE A 194 0.29 15.66 32.65
N GLU A 195 -0.68 16.14 33.44
CA GLU A 195 -0.52 17.33 34.29
C GLU A 195 0.51 17.11 35.41
N TYR A 196 0.58 15.91 35.96
CA TYR A 196 1.54 15.58 37.02
C TYR A 196 2.95 15.40 36.48
N ILE A 197 3.10 14.84 35.28
CA ILE A 197 4.38 14.72 34.58
C ILE A 197 4.89 16.12 34.21
N ASP A 198 4.02 16.99 33.67
CA ASP A 198 4.35 18.38 33.31
C ASP A 198 4.73 19.21 34.55
N ALA A 199 4.02 19.00 35.67
CA ALA A 199 4.37 19.58 36.97
C ALA A 199 5.60 18.94 37.64
N LYS A 200 6.27 17.97 36.98
CA LYS A 200 7.47 17.28 37.47
C LYS A 200 7.28 16.55 38.80
N SER A 201 6.13 15.92 39.00
CA SER A 201 5.88 15.06 40.16
C SER A 201 6.91 13.92 40.22
N PRO A 202 7.69 13.77 41.32
CA PRO A 202 8.75 12.77 41.38
C PRO A 202 8.28 11.32 41.20
N LEU A 203 7.10 10.98 41.74
CA LEU A 203 6.54 9.63 41.61
C LEU A 203 6.15 9.34 40.15
N GLU A 204 5.47 10.28 39.51
CA GLU A 204 4.99 10.12 38.14
C GLU A 204 6.13 10.11 37.13
N LEU A 205 7.17 10.92 37.34
CA LEU A 205 8.38 10.87 36.52
C LEU A 205 9.08 9.52 36.61
N LYS A 206 9.22 8.96 37.81
CA LYS A 206 9.85 7.63 37.99
C LYS A 206 9.10 6.53 37.24
N ASN A 207 7.76 6.56 37.28
CA ASN A 207 6.94 5.59 36.58
C ASN A 207 6.96 5.82 35.06
N TYR A 208 6.88 7.09 34.62
CA TYR A 208 7.05 7.46 33.22
C TYR A 208 8.37 6.93 32.66
N ASP A 209 9.48 7.13 33.37
CA ASP A 209 10.81 6.64 32.96
C ASP A 209 10.82 5.12 32.79
N ALA A 210 10.10 4.37 33.64
CA ALA A 210 9.98 2.92 33.51
C ALA A 210 9.21 2.50 32.24
N TYR A 211 8.09 3.16 31.93
CA TYR A 211 7.35 2.94 30.68
C TYR A 211 8.19 3.34 29.46
N TYR A 212 8.89 4.47 29.55
CA TYR A 212 9.76 4.96 28.48
C TYR A 212 10.92 3.99 28.21
N LEU A 213 11.52 3.41 29.25
CA LEU A 213 12.58 2.41 29.11
C LEU A 213 12.09 1.14 28.38
N ASN A 214 10.89 0.66 28.70
CA ASN A 214 10.30 -0.50 28.02
C ASN A 214 10.04 -0.21 26.54
N TYR A 215 9.40 0.93 26.26
CA TYR A 215 9.23 1.44 24.90
C TYR A 215 10.56 1.56 24.15
N ARG A 216 11.60 2.11 24.79
CA ARG A 216 12.92 2.26 24.16
C ARG A 216 13.52 0.91 23.77
N ARG A 217 13.45 -0.07 24.66
CA ARG A 217 13.94 -1.43 24.43
C ARG A 217 13.21 -2.12 23.27
N SER A 218 11.88 -1.95 23.18
CA SER A 218 11.11 -2.55 22.08
C SER A 218 11.37 -1.86 20.74
N VAL A 219 11.58 -0.54 20.72
CA VAL A 219 12.08 0.19 19.53
C VAL A 219 13.41 -0.40 19.04
N ASP A 220 14.39 -0.56 19.94
CA ASP A 220 15.71 -1.08 19.56
C ASP A 220 15.62 -2.51 19.03
N ARG A 221 14.82 -3.36 19.68
CA ARG A 221 14.57 -4.73 19.22
C ARG A 221 13.88 -4.77 17.86
N TYR A 222 12.86 -3.94 17.66
CA TYR A 222 12.12 -3.86 16.40
C TYR A 222 13.03 -3.36 15.26
N SER A 223 13.88 -2.36 15.53
CA SER A 223 14.86 -1.84 14.57
C SER A 223 15.87 -2.90 14.11
N LEU A 224 16.36 -3.73 15.05
CA LEU A 224 17.23 -4.86 14.72
C LEU A 224 16.51 -5.87 13.81
N LEU A 225 15.27 -6.22 14.12
CA LEU A 225 14.46 -7.15 13.33
C LEU A 225 14.15 -6.60 11.93
N CYS A 226 13.87 -5.29 11.81
CA CYS A 226 13.68 -4.61 10.54
C CYS A 226 14.95 -4.72 9.67
N THR A 227 16.13 -4.48 10.26
CA THR A 227 17.42 -4.63 9.57
C THR A 227 17.64 -6.06 9.07
N GLN A 228 17.32 -7.06 9.90
CA GLN A 228 17.43 -8.47 9.51
C GLN A 228 16.46 -8.82 8.37
N ARG A 229 15.21 -8.36 8.44
CA ARG A 229 14.20 -8.53 7.39
C ARG A 229 14.66 -7.94 6.06
N ILE A 230 15.18 -6.70 6.07
CA ILE A 230 15.67 -6.03 4.86
C ILE A 230 16.86 -6.78 4.26
N LYS A 231 17.83 -7.22 5.08
CA LYS A 231 18.98 -8.01 4.61
C LYS A 231 18.54 -9.33 3.99
N PHE A 232 17.59 -10.02 4.63
CA PHE A 232 17.01 -11.25 4.10
C PHE A 232 16.29 -11.01 2.77
N GLN A 233 15.43 -10.00 2.71
CA GLN A 233 14.70 -9.63 1.50
C GLN A 233 15.65 -9.30 0.34
N ARG A 234 16.72 -8.53 0.60
CA ARG A 234 17.74 -8.21 -0.39
C ARG A 234 18.43 -9.47 -0.91
N SER A 235 18.86 -10.36 -0.02
CA SER A 235 19.50 -11.62 -0.42
C SER A 235 18.56 -12.51 -1.25
N LEU A 236 17.26 -12.50 -0.96
CA LEU A 236 16.26 -13.23 -1.74
C LEU A 236 16.11 -12.63 -3.15
N LEU A 237 16.02 -11.30 -3.25
CA LEU A 237 15.90 -10.59 -4.53
C LEU A 237 17.16 -10.69 -5.40
N GLU A 238 18.35 -10.74 -4.80
CA GLU A 238 19.60 -11.00 -5.54
C GLU A 238 19.60 -12.39 -6.21
N LYS A 239 19.01 -13.40 -5.54
CA LYS A 239 18.90 -14.76 -6.07
C LYS A 239 17.73 -14.91 -7.05
N HIS A 240 16.65 -14.15 -6.84
CA HIS A 240 15.40 -14.24 -7.58
C HIS A 240 14.88 -12.84 -7.95
N PRO A 241 15.50 -12.16 -8.93
CA PRO A 241 15.14 -10.77 -9.26
C PRO A 241 13.71 -10.63 -9.79
N GLY A 242 13.14 -11.70 -10.37
CA GLY A 242 11.76 -11.73 -10.85
C GLY A 242 10.69 -11.58 -9.74
N LEU A 243 11.07 -11.68 -8.47
CA LEU A 243 10.19 -11.51 -7.31
C LEU A 243 9.96 -10.05 -6.91
N GLU A 244 10.75 -9.11 -7.45
CA GLU A 244 10.66 -7.69 -7.08
C GLU A 244 9.24 -7.13 -7.29
N ARG A 245 8.54 -7.59 -8.32
CA ARG A 245 7.16 -7.20 -8.64
C ARG A 245 6.09 -7.73 -7.67
N TYR A 246 6.45 -8.63 -6.76
CA TYR A 246 5.51 -9.30 -5.85
C TYR A 246 5.86 -9.11 -4.36
N LEU A 247 7.06 -8.62 -4.07
CA LEU A 247 7.47 -8.28 -2.71
C LEU A 247 7.32 -6.78 -2.49
N PRO A 248 6.98 -6.35 -1.26
CA PRO A 248 6.88 -4.93 -0.94
C PRO A 248 8.23 -4.24 -1.20
N THR A 249 8.21 -3.00 -1.68
CA THR A 249 9.43 -2.19 -1.81
C THR A 249 10.18 -2.17 -0.48
N MET A 250 11.50 -2.37 -0.50
CA MET A 250 12.31 -2.33 0.72
C MET A 250 12.20 -0.94 1.36
N ILE A 251 11.38 -0.84 2.40
CA ILE A 251 11.33 0.35 3.23
C ILE A 251 12.50 0.31 4.19
N GLN A 252 13.42 1.27 4.03
CA GLN A 252 14.26 1.70 5.13
C GLN A 252 13.41 2.62 6.00
N THR A 253 13.01 2.14 7.16
CA THR A 253 12.43 3.01 8.18
C THR A 253 13.52 3.89 8.75
N ASP A 254 13.23 5.17 8.96
CA ASP A 254 14.14 6.11 9.61
C ASP A 254 14.24 5.83 11.13
N PHE A 255 13.57 4.80 11.66
CA PHE A 255 13.84 4.22 12.97
C PHE A 255 15.35 4.05 13.25
N LEU A 256 16.14 3.77 12.22
CA LEU A 256 17.60 3.67 12.29
C LEU A 256 18.31 5.00 12.61
N LYS A 257 17.67 6.14 12.35
CA LYS A 257 18.26 7.49 12.42
C LYS A 257 17.67 8.39 13.49
N VAL A 258 16.70 7.93 14.28
CA VAL A 258 16.10 8.81 15.29
C VAL A 258 17.13 9.27 16.36
N TRP A 259 18.29 8.62 16.45
CA TRP A 259 19.31 8.93 17.46
C TRP A 259 20.78 8.78 17.01
N GLU A 260 21.11 9.13 15.76
CA GLU A 260 22.47 9.59 15.41
C GLU A 260 22.59 11.11 15.63
#